data_AF-X1ENM5-F1
#
_entry.id   AF-X1ENM5-F1
#
_cell.length_a   1.000
_cell.length_b   1.000
_cell.length_c   1.000
_cell.angle_alpha   90.00
_cell.angle_beta   90.00
_cell.angle_gamma   90.00
#
_symmetry.space_group_name_H-M   'P 1'
#
loop_
_entity.id
_entity.type
_entity.pdbx_description
1 polymer ?
#
loop_
_entity_poly.entity_id
_entity_poly.type
_entity_poly.pdbx_seq_one_letter_code
_entity_poly.pdbx_strand_id
1 'polypeptide(L)'
;YRPRKMSVSRSGGESQRIKALKRVIHNIAQGIQKEDFSPKTGPLCGWCDYKETCPEFKELPDAEERMRLSYSKMSMFQRCPAQYKAVYIDKISMKPRSFFSVGSSIHATFEEFYDYDGLFTIPPLRYLLKLYKKHWIPLGYRDKKEEKRYYQDGLKMMKDYYQKFIKKGFQRARYLEKYFELPIGQKAIMSGYMDRVDELPDGSHILIDYKTEPREPTQEDLDNDLQFTTYYWAAPIVLNFTFDHLYFDYLRFGKRLE
;
A
#
# COMPACT_ATOMS: atom_id res chain seq x y z
N TYR A 1 1.47 -41.10 21.47
CA TYR A 1 1.90 -39.73 21.83
C TYR A 1 0.85 -39.16 22.79
N ARG A 2 1.15 -39.02 24.09
CA ARG A 2 0.20 -38.48 25.08
C ARG A 2 0.28 -36.94 25.06
N PRO A 3 -0.84 -36.20 25.10
CA PRO A 3 -0.77 -34.74 25.20
C PRO A 3 -0.22 -34.35 26.58
N ARG A 4 0.86 -33.57 26.60
CA ARG A 4 1.39 -32.95 27.83
C ARG A 4 0.32 -32.00 28.38
N LYS A 5 -0.23 -32.32 29.55
CA LYS A 5 -0.98 -31.36 30.37
C LYS A 5 -0.04 -30.21 30.71
N MET A 6 -0.32 -29.01 30.22
CA MET A 6 0.29 -27.78 30.74
C MET A 6 -0.11 -27.64 32.21
N SER A 7 0.85 -27.85 33.11
CA SER A 7 0.70 -27.54 34.52
C SER A 7 0.70 -26.01 34.67
N VAL A 8 -0.47 -25.42 34.91
CA VAL A 8 -0.57 -24.03 35.34
C VAL A 8 -0.06 -23.96 36.78
N SER A 9 1.13 -23.40 36.97
CA SER A 9 1.67 -23.13 38.30
C SER A 9 0.78 -22.10 39.01
N ARG A 10 0.13 -22.55 40.09
CA ARG A 10 -0.45 -21.65 41.10
C ARG A 10 0.71 -21.05 41.90
N SER A 11 1.09 -19.82 41.59
CA SER A 11 1.90 -18.97 42.46
C SER A 11 1.29 -17.57 42.52
N GLY A 12 1.07 -17.08 43.74
CA GLY A 12 0.27 -15.90 44.05
C GLY A 12 0.83 -14.59 43.51
N GLY A 13 -0.08 -13.79 42.97
CA GLY A 13 0.19 -12.49 42.36
C GLY A 13 -0.68 -12.33 41.12
N GLU A 14 -1.79 -11.60 41.24
CA GLU A 14 -2.60 -11.27 40.08
C GLU A 14 -1.77 -10.41 39.11
N SER A 15 -1.64 -10.87 37.86
CA SER A 15 -0.92 -10.15 36.79
C SER A 15 -1.45 -8.72 36.65
N GLN A 16 -0.54 -7.76 36.39
CA GLN A 16 -0.88 -6.36 36.17
C GLN A 16 -1.91 -6.18 35.04
N ARG A 17 -1.87 -7.05 34.01
CA ARG A 17 -2.88 -7.06 32.93
C ARG A 17 -4.27 -7.43 33.44
N ILE A 18 -4.36 -8.41 34.34
CA ILE A 18 -5.65 -8.84 34.92
C ILE A 18 -6.19 -7.75 35.86
N LYS A 19 -5.33 -7.12 36.67
CA LYS A 19 -5.73 -5.97 37.51
C LYS A 19 -6.27 -4.80 36.67
N ALA A 20 -5.58 -4.47 35.57
CA ALA A 20 -6.02 -3.44 34.64
C ALA A 20 -7.37 -3.79 34.00
N LEU A 21 -7.53 -5.03 33.53
CA LEU A 21 -8.78 -5.52 32.96
C LEU A 21 -9.95 -5.44 33.95
N LYS A 22 -9.76 -5.89 35.20
CA LYS A 22 -10.78 -5.79 36.25
C LYS A 22 -11.24 -4.35 36.49
N ARG A 23 -10.30 -3.40 36.50
CA ARG A 23 -10.62 -1.97 36.63
C ARG A 23 -11.43 -1.46 35.44
N VAL A 24 -11.06 -1.85 34.22
CA VAL A 24 -11.81 -1.50 33.00
C VAL A 24 -13.23 -2.04 33.07
N ILE A 25 -13.41 -3.31 33.43
CA ILE A 25 -14.73 -3.94 33.57
C ILE A 25 -15.58 -3.21 34.63
N HIS A 26 -15.00 -2.92 35.80
CA HIS A 26 -15.71 -2.21 36.86
C HIS A 26 -16.17 -0.82 36.41
N ASN A 27 -15.31 -0.06 35.73
CA ASN A 27 -15.64 1.27 35.22
C ASN A 27 -16.74 1.22 34.15
N ILE A 28 -16.70 0.22 33.25
CA ILE A 28 -17.75 0.02 32.24
C ILE A 28 -19.09 -0.29 32.92
N ALA A 29 -19.11 -1.20 33.90
CA ALA A 29 -20.33 -1.55 34.62
C ALA A 29 -20.96 -0.34 35.32
N GLN A 30 -20.14 0.51 35.96
CA GLN A 30 -20.60 1.75 36.57
C GLN A 30 -21.16 2.75 35.55
N GLY A 31 -20.53 2.89 34.37
CA GLY A 31 -21.02 3.76 33.31
C GLY A 31 -22.39 3.32 32.78
N ILE A 32 -22.56 2.02 32.54
CA ILE A 32 -23.84 1.44 32.10
C ILE A 32 -24.94 1.69 33.15
N GLN A 33 -24.66 1.48 34.44
CA GLN A 33 -25.61 1.73 35.52
C GLN A 33 -26.01 3.20 35.65
N LYS A 34 -25.17 4.13 35.21
CA LYS A 34 -25.42 5.57 35.20
C LYS A 34 -26.01 6.07 33.87
N GLU A 35 -26.31 5.17 32.93
CA GLU A 35 -26.76 5.49 31.58
C GLU A 35 -25.82 6.44 30.80
N ASP A 36 -24.51 6.40 31.10
CA ASP A 36 -23.50 7.14 30.36
C ASP A 36 -23.14 6.40 29.06
N PHE A 37 -23.95 6.66 28.02
CA PHE A 37 -23.77 6.13 26.66
C PHE A 37 -23.20 7.18 25.70
N SER A 38 -22.48 8.17 26.24
CA SER A 38 -21.80 9.18 25.44
C SER A 38 -20.85 8.50 24.45
N PRO A 39 -20.95 8.78 23.14
CA PRO A 39 -20.10 8.13 22.15
C PRO A 39 -18.64 8.51 22.35
N LYS A 40 -17.75 7.56 22.06
CA LYS A 40 -16.30 7.77 22.07
C LYS A 40 -15.81 7.77 20.65
N THR A 41 -15.34 8.92 20.17
CA THR A 41 -14.81 9.05 18.81
C THR A 41 -13.45 8.35 18.70
N GLY A 42 -13.18 7.69 17.57
CA GLY A 42 -11.91 7.03 17.31
C GLY A 42 -11.78 6.56 15.86
N PRO A 43 -10.69 5.86 15.52
CA PRO A 43 -10.42 5.40 14.15
C PRO A 43 -11.50 4.48 13.56
N LEU A 44 -12.24 3.76 14.41
CA LEU A 44 -13.31 2.85 13.99
C LEU A 44 -14.62 3.55 13.67
N CYS A 45 -14.78 4.84 13.99
CA CYS A 45 -15.98 5.60 13.64
C CYS A 45 -16.29 5.51 12.13
N GLY A 46 -15.25 5.50 11.30
CA GLY A 46 -15.36 5.36 9.84
C GLY A 46 -16.03 4.07 9.37
N TRP A 47 -16.14 3.06 10.24
CA TRP A 47 -16.69 1.73 9.97
C TRP A 47 -17.98 1.45 10.76
N CYS A 48 -18.48 2.41 11.55
CA CYS A 48 -19.68 2.21 12.35
C CYS A 48 -20.93 2.13 11.46
N ASP A 49 -21.82 1.16 11.71
CA ASP A 49 -23.11 1.04 11.01
C ASP A 49 -24.16 2.01 11.54
N TYR A 50 -23.99 2.53 12.76
CA TYR A 50 -24.94 3.38 13.47
C TYR A 50 -24.67 4.89 13.29
N LYS A 51 -23.91 5.28 12.25
CA LYS A 51 -23.50 6.67 12.00
C LYS A 51 -24.69 7.62 11.93
N GLU A 52 -25.75 7.24 11.23
CA GLU A 52 -26.97 8.06 11.05
C GLU A 52 -27.62 8.45 12.39
N THR A 53 -27.50 7.58 13.40
CA THR A 53 -28.07 7.80 14.74
C THR A 53 -27.07 8.36 15.74
N CYS A 54 -25.78 8.38 15.42
CA CYS A 54 -24.73 8.81 16.34
C CYS A 54 -24.70 10.34 16.45
N PRO A 55 -24.80 10.93 17.64
CA PRO A 55 -24.82 12.39 17.78
C PRO A 55 -23.51 13.05 17.32
N GLU A 56 -22.37 12.34 17.37
CA GLU A 56 -21.08 12.84 16.87
C GLU A 56 -20.99 12.89 15.34
N PHE A 57 -21.78 12.06 14.64
CA PHE A 57 -21.76 12.01 13.17
C PHE A 57 -22.61 13.10 12.52
N LYS A 58 -23.54 13.71 13.26
CA LYS A 58 -24.47 14.74 12.75
C LYS A 58 -23.78 16.05 12.34
N GLU A 59 -22.56 16.29 12.83
CA GLU A 59 -21.79 17.51 12.53
C GLU A 59 -20.58 17.27 11.62
N LEU A 60 -20.50 16.10 10.97
CA LEU A 60 -19.32 15.77 10.18
C LEU A 60 -19.33 16.38 8.78
N PRO A 61 -18.14 16.68 8.26
CA PRO A 61 -17.96 17.02 6.85
C PRO A 61 -18.47 15.89 5.95
N ASP A 62 -19.06 16.28 4.82
CA ASP A 62 -19.49 15.35 3.77
C ASP A 62 -18.34 14.41 3.37
N ALA A 63 -18.66 13.24 2.80
CA ALA A 63 -17.63 12.29 2.37
C ALA A 63 -16.60 12.90 1.41
N GLU A 64 -16.99 13.92 0.64
CA GLU A 64 -16.13 14.69 -0.26
C GLU A 64 -15.13 15.59 0.49
N GLU A 65 -15.49 16.08 1.67
CA GLU A 65 -14.69 16.97 2.51
C GLU A 65 -13.70 16.22 3.42
N ARG A 66 -13.79 14.88 3.49
CA ARG A 66 -12.82 14.06 4.24
C ARG A 66 -11.43 14.15 3.64
N MET A 67 -10.43 14.23 4.52
CA MET A 67 -9.02 14.32 4.12
C MET A 67 -8.55 12.98 3.55
N ARG A 68 -8.37 12.92 2.23
CA ARG A 68 -7.75 11.77 1.54
C ARG A 68 -6.24 11.78 1.72
N LEU A 69 -5.74 10.85 2.51
CA LEU A 69 -4.33 10.54 2.71
C LEU A 69 -3.93 9.35 1.83
N SER A 70 -2.66 9.33 1.44
CA SER A 70 -2.00 8.20 0.79
C SER A 70 -0.64 8.03 1.42
N TYR A 71 0.03 6.90 1.18
CA TYR A 71 1.38 6.68 1.73
C TYR A 71 2.33 7.82 1.33
N SER A 72 2.31 8.23 0.05
CA SER A 72 3.12 9.34 -0.46
C SER A 72 2.79 10.69 0.18
N LYS A 73 1.50 10.97 0.45
CA LYS A 73 1.04 12.16 1.18
C LYS A 73 1.52 12.15 2.63
N MET A 74 1.37 11.03 3.32
CA MET A 74 1.80 10.86 4.72
C MET A 74 3.31 11.00 4.86
N SER A 75 4.08 10.31 4.02
CA SER A 75 5.55 10.39 3.98
C SER A 75 6.03 11.81 3.68
N MET A 76 5.37 12.53 2.77
CA MET A 76 5.70 13.94 2.51
C MET A 76 5.42 14.82 3.71
N PHE A 77 4.27 14.67 4.38
CA PHE A 77 3.94 15.46 5.56
C PHE A 77 4.91 15.19 6.71
N GLN A 78 5.22 13.92 6.98
CA GLN A 78 6.17 13.52 8.03
C GLN A 78 7.59 14.08 7.77
N ARG A 79 8.06 14.09 6.52
CA ARG A 79 9.34 14.72 6.17
C ARG A 79 9.29 16.24 6.23
N CYS A 80 8.24 16.86 5.67
CA CYS A 80 8.12 18.31 5.56
C CYS A 80 6.65 18.75 5.38
N PRO A 81 5.98 19.19 6.47
CA PRO A 81 4.61 19.70 6.40
C PRO A 81 4.45 20.90 5.46
N ALA A 82 5.47 21.77 5.36
CA ALA A 82 5.46 22.91 4.44
C ALA A 82 5.45 22.46 2.97
N GLN A 83 6.21 21.41 2.63
CA GLN A 83 6.17 20.81 1.29
C GLN A 83 4.79 20.22 1.00
N TYR A 84 4.21 19.50 1.97
CA TYR A 84 2.85 18.97 1.83
C TYR A 84 1.83 20.07 1.57
N LYS A 85 1.86 21.16 2.35
CA LYS A 85 0.97 22.31 2.17
C LYS A 85 1.13 22.91 0.77
N ALA A 86 2.35 23.21 0.35
CA ALA A 86 2.62 23.79 -0.96
C ALA A 86 2.02 22.93 -2.10
N VAL A 87 2.23 21.61 -2.05
CA VAL A 87 1.84 20.70 -3.13
C VAL A 87 0.34 20.38 -3.10
N TYR A 88 -0.19 19.97 -1.95
CA TYR A 88 -1.53 19.38 -1.86
C TYR A 88 -2.62 20.37 -1.45
N ILE A 89 -2.27 21.43 -0.71
CA ILE A 89 -3.22 22.46 -0.26
C ILE A 89 -3.16 23.67 -1.20
N ASP A 90 -1.98 24.26 -1.37
CA ASP A 90 -1.78 25.47 -2.19
C ASP A 90 -1.73 25.15 -3.70
N LYS A 91 -1.77 23.86 -4.07
CA LYS A 91 -1.73 23.34 -5.45
C LYS A 91 -0.56 23.88 -6.29
N ILE A 92 0.56 24.15 -5.64
CA ILE A 92 1.78 24.60 -6.29
C ILE A 92 2.40 23.39 -7.00
N SER A 93 2.47 23.48 -8.34
CA SER A 93 3.01 22.41 -9.17
C SER A 93 4.48 22.12 -8.83
N MET A 94 4.78 20.85 -8.55
CA MET A 94 6.15 20.40 -8.39
C MET A 94 6.82 20.34 -9.75
N LYS A 95 8.03 20.90 -9.86
CA LYS A 95 8.87 20.66 -11.03
C LYS A 95 9.08 19.15 -11.17
N PRO A 96 8.80 18.54 -12.35
CA PRO A 96 9.03 17.12 -12.57
C PRO A 96 10.47 16.77 -12.22
N ARG A 97 10.68 15.60 -11.62
CA ARG A 97 12.02 15.06 -11.36
C ARG A 97 12.20 13.79 -12.16
N SER A 98 13.39 13.63 -12.73
CA SER A 98 13.76 12.48 -13.55
C SER A 98 13.40 11.13 -12.92
N PHE A 99 13.65 10.95 -11.63
CA PHE A 99 13.35 9.69 -10.94
C PHE A 99 11.85 9.39 -10.84
N PHE A 100 10.97 10.40 -10.66
CA PHE A 100 9.52 10.21 -10.69
C PHE A 100 9.04 9.86 -12.10
N SER A 101 9.54 10.55 -13.14
CA SER A 101 9.19 10.26 -14.52
C SER A 101 9.57 8.83 -14.93
N VAL A 102 10.73 8.34 -14.49
CA VAL A 102 11.17 6.95 -14.73
C VAL A 102 10.24 5.96 -14.05
N GLY A 103 9.92 6.18 -12.77
CA GLY A 103 8.97 5.37 -12.03
C GLY A 103 7.62 5.29 -12.75
N SER A 104 6.96 6.42 -12.96
CA SER A 104 5.64 6.46 -13.63
C SER A 104 5.65 5.85 -15.03
N SER A 105 6.74 6.02 -15.81
CA SER A 105 6.86 5.37 -17.12
C SER A 105 6.85 3.84 -16.99
N ILE A 106 7.47 3.30 -15.94
CA ILE A 106 7.56 1.86 -15.69
C ILE A 106 6.24 1.30 -15.17
N HIS A 107 5.57 1.96 -14.21
CA HIS A 107 4.26 1.52 -13.74
C HIS A 107 3.26 1.42 -14.89
N ALA A 108 3.12 2.48 -15.71
CA ALA A 108 2.25 2.47 -16.89
C ALA A 108 2.64 1.39 -17.91
N THR A 109 3.94 1.11 -18.04
CA THR A 109 4.43 0.01 -18.88
C THR A 109 3.98 -1.35 -18.36
N PHE A 110 4.11 -1.60 -17.05
CA PHE A 110 3.75 -2.88 -16.46
C PHE A 110 2.24 -3.06 -16.31
N GLU A 111 1.50 -2.00 -16.06
CA GLU A 111 0.03 -2.00 -16.12
C GLU A 111 -0.43 -2.56 -17.48
N GLU A 112 -0.02 -1.94 -18.59
CA GLU A 112 -0.43 -2.43 -19.93
C GLU A 112 0.22 -3.78 -20.28
N PHE A 113 1.43 -4.08 -19.80
CA PHE A 113 2.09 -5.35 -20.09
C PHE A 113 1.44 -6.56 -19.39
N TYR A 114 0.98 -6.39 -18.14
CA TYR A 114 0.37 -7.48 -17.38
C TYR A 114 -1.13 -7.65 -17.63
N ASP A 115 -1.76 -6.70 -18.34
CA ASP A 115 -3.08 -6.88 -18.95
C ASP A 115 -3.03 -7.53 -20.35
N TYR A 116 -1.86 -8.07 -20.74
CA TYR A 116 -1.67 -8.66 -22.06
C TYR A 116 -2.69 -9.73 -22.42
N ASP A 117 -3.37 -9.54 -23.55
CA ASP A 117 -4.41 -10.41 -24.12
C ASP A 117 -4.04 -10.96 -25.50
N GLY A 118 -2.78 -10.83 -25.91
CA GLY A 118 -2.32 -11.23 -27.23
C GLY A 118 -2.11 -12.74 -27.42
N LEU A 119 -1.69 -13.12 -28.63
CA LEU A 119 -1.64 -14.51 -29.09
C LEU A 119 -0.55 -15.39 -28.47
N PHE A 120 0.50 -14.81 -27.88
CA PHE A 120 1.62 -15.59 -27.33
C PHE A 120 1.37 -15.92 -25.86
N THR A 121 1.58 -17.18 -25.47
CA THR A 121 1.49 -17.59 -24.06
C THR A 121 2.46 -16.80 -23.15
N ILE A 122 3.62 -16.43 -23.69
CA ILE A 122 4.58 -15.51 -23.07
C ILE A 122 4.68 -14.28 -23.98
N PRO A 123 4.23 -13.08 -23.53
CA PRO A 123 4.34 -11.86 -24.32
C PRO A 123 5.80 -11.62 -24.67
N PRO A 124 6.16 -11.32 -25.93
CA PRO A 124 7.55 -11.26 -26.34
C PRO A 124 8.25 -10.02 -25.77
N LEU A 125 9.56 -10.09 -25.50
CA LEU A 125 10.35 -8.95 -24.99
C LEU A 125 10.17 -7.68 -25.83
N ARG A 126 10.08 -7.80 -27.16
CA ARG A 126 9.85 -6.66 -28.06
C ARG A 126 8.55 -5.90 -27.75
N TYR A 127 7.53 -6.59 -27.22
CA TYR A 127 6.27 -5.97 -26.80
C TYR A 127 6.49 -5.14 -25.53
N LEU A 128 7.14 -5.69 -24.51
CA LEU A 128 7.51 -4.93 -23.31
C LEU A 128 8.32 -3.67 -23.65
N LEU A 129 9.34 -3.79 -24.51
CA LEU A 129 10.17 -2.66 -24.91
C LEU A 129 9.40 -1.62 -25.74
N LYS A 130 8.40 -2.04 -26.52
CA LYS A 130 7.50 -1.14 -27.25
C LYS A 130 6.63 -0.35 -26.27
N LEU A 131 6.06 -0.99 -25.25
CA LEU A 131 5.27 -0.35 -24.20
C LEU A 131 6.13 0.65 -23.41
N TYR A 132 7.34 0.26 -23.04
CA TYR A 132 8.26 1.17 -22.36
C TYR A 132 8.56 2.43 -23.18
N LYS A 133 8.76 2.30 -24.49
CA LYS A 133 8.89 3.46 -25.38
C LYS A 133 7.62 4.30 -25.44
N LYS A 134 6.45 3.66 -25.51
CA LYS A 134 5.13 4.32 -25.57
C LYS A 134 4.88 5.18 -24.33
N HIS A 135 5.21 4.66 -23.15
CA HIS A 135 4.92 5.29 -21.85
C HIS A 135 6.07 6.15 -21.32
N TRP A 136 7.16 6.31 -22.06
CA TRP A 136 8.29 7.12 -21.63
C TRP A 136 7.88 8.60 -21.44
N ILE A 137 8.07 9.11 -20.23
CA ILE A 137 7.80 10.51 -19.88
C ILE A 137 9.10 11.31 -20.02
N PRO A 138 9.25 12.18 -21.04
CA PRO A 138 10.49 12.91 -21.31
C PRO A 138 10.63 14.21 -20.48
N LEU A 139 10.16 14.21 -19.24
CA LEU A 139 10.11 15.39 -18.35
C LEU A 139 10.96 15.23 -17.09
N GLY A 140 11.47 16.33 -16.55
CA GLY A 140 12.19 16.36 -15.27
C GLY A 140 13.67 16.00 -15.35
N TYR A 141 14.20 15.84 -16.55
CA TYR A 141 15.64 15.70 -16.83
C TYR A 141 16.27 17.08 -17.01
N ARG A 142 17.53 17.21 -16.60
CA ARG A 142 18.32 18.43 -16.73
C ARG A 142 18.58 18.79 -18.20
N ASP A 143 18.80 17.79 -19.05
CA ASP A 143 19.11 17.93 -20.47
C ASP A 143 18.77 16.63 -21.25
N LYS A 144 18.84 16.69 -22.58
CA LYS A 144 18.57 15.52 -23.46
C LYS A 144 19.57 14.38 -23.30
N LYS A 145 20.80 14.66 -22.86
CA LYS A 145 21.82 13.62 -22.63
C LYS A 145 21.46 12.81 -21.38
N GLU A 146 21.00 13.47 -20.34
CA GLU A 146 20.49 12.85 -19.13
C GLU A 146 19.22 12.04 -19.40
N GLU A 147 18.25 12.60 -20.12
CA GLU A 147 17.04 11.86 -20.54
C GLU A 147 17.41 10.56 -21.25
N LYS A 148 18.31 10.64 -22.24
CA LYS A 148 18.80 9.47 -22.97
C LYS A 148 19.45 8.44 -22.04
N ARG A 149 20.23 8.86 -21.05
CA ARG A 149 20.86 7.95 -20.07
C ARG A 149 19.79 7.22 -19.26
N TYR A 150 18.84 7.93 -18.67
CA TYR A 150 17.76 7.31 -17.89
C TYR A 150 16.88 6.38 -18.73
N TYR A 151 16.62 6.72 -20.00
CA TYR A 151 15.91 5.84 -20.92
C TYR A 151 16.67 4.53 -21.18
N GLN A 152 18.00 4.59 -21.36
CA GLN A 152 18.82 3.39 -21.51
C GLN A 152 18.87 2.56 -20.23
N ASP A 153 18.97 3.20 -19.06
CA ASP A 153 18.93 2.52 -17.77
C ASP A 153 17.60 1.77 -17.60
N GLY A 154 16.46 2.40 -17.91
CA GLY A 154 15.16 1.74 -17.83
C GLY A 154 14.99 0.63 -18.87
N LEU A 155 15.51 0.79 -20.10
CA LEU A 155 15.57 -0.32 -21.07
C LEU A 155 16.34 -1.52 -20.52
N LYS A 156 17.45 -1.29 -19.80
CA LYS A 156 18.19 -2.36 -19.13
C LYS A 156 17.32 -3.02 -18.06
N MET A 157 16.65 -2.25 -17.20
CA MET A 157 15.73 -2.77 -16.18
C MET A 157 14.63 -3.65 -16.80
N MET A 158 14.00 -3.22 -17.89
CA MET A 158 12.95 -3.99 -18.58
C MET A 158 13.49 -5.32 -19.11
N LYS A 159 14.69 -5.32 -19.70
CA LYS A 159 15.33 -6.54 -20.21
C LYS A 159 15.67 -7.50 -19.07
N ASP A 160 16.28 -7.00 -18.01
CA ASP A 160 16.70 -7.80 -16.86
C ASP A 160 15.48 -8.42 -16.16
N TYR A 161 14.45 -7.61 -15.92
CA TYR A 161 13.17 -8.04 -15.37
C TYR A 161 12.53 -9.14 -16.22
N TYR A 162 12.48 -8.94 -17.55
CA TYR A 162 11.93 -9.93 -18.46
C TYR A 162 12.69 -11.26 -18.41
N GLN A 163 14.04 -11.23 -18.42
CA GLN A 163 14.84 -12.45 -18.35
C GLN A 163 14.61 -13.19 -17.03
N LYS A 164 14.47 -12.45 -15.92
CA LYS A 164 14.33 -13.01 -14.59
C LYS A 164 12.94 -13.58 -14.31
N PHE A 165 11.89 -12.83 -14.63
CA PHE A 165 10.53 -13.12 -14.16
C PHE A 165 9.56 -13.57 -15.26
N ILE A 166 9.80 -13.26 -16.53
CA ILE A 166 8.81 -13.48 -17.60
C ILE A 166 9.22 -14.58 -18.58
N LYS A 167 10.50 -14.70 -18.90
CA LYS A 167 10.98 -15.60 -19.97
C LYS A 167 10.60 -17.07 -19.77
N LYS A 168 10.45 -17.51 -18.51
CA LYS A 168 10.13 -18.90 -18.17
C LYS A 168 8.63 -19.16 -18.01
N GLY A 169 7.82 -18.12 -17.97
CA GLY A 169 6.38 -18.21 -17.73
C GLY A 169 5.78 -16.82 -17.55
N PHE A 170 4.56 -16.65 -18.02
CA PHE A 170 3.81 -15.40 -17.87
C PHE A 170 2.42 -15.72 -17.34
N GLN A 171 1.95 -14.87 -16.43
CA GLN A 171 0.61 -14.87 -15.92
C GLN A 171 0.10 -13.43 -15.96
N ARG A 172 -1.13 -13.23 -16.43
CA ARG A 172 -1.81 -11.94 -16.34
C ARG A 172 -2.08 -11.62 -14.88
N ALA A 173 -1.97 -10.35 -14.53
CA ALA A 173 -2.32 -9.91 -13.20
C ALA A 173 -3.81 -10.10 -12.95
N ARG A 174 -4.18 -10.42 -11.70
CA ARG A 174 -5.58 -10.45 -11.25
C ARG A 174 -6.12 -9.02 -11.10
N TYR A 175 -5.31 -8.12 -10.56
CA TYR A 175 -5.60 -6.69 -10.54
C TYR A 175 -4.34 -5.87 -10.85
N LEU A 176 -4.53 -4.73 -11.50
CA LEU A 176 -3.50 -3.75 -11.81
C LEU A 176 -3.97 -2.37 -11.37
N GLU A 177 -3.06 -1.58 -10.82
CA GLU A 177 -3.32 -0.22 -10.32
C GLU A 177 -4.64 -0.18 -9.53
N LYS A 178 -4.84 -1.15 -8.64
CA LYS A 178 -6.13 -1.35 -7.96
C LYS A 178 -6.31 -0.28 -6.90
N TYR A 179 -7.19 0.67 -7.19
CA TYR A 179 -7.57 1.73 -6.25
C TYR A 179 -8.30 1.17 -5.03
N PHE A 180 -8.01 1.75 -3.87
CA PHE A 180 -8.75 1.51 -2.62
C PHE A 180 -8.95 2.79 -1.82
N GLU A 181 -10.00 2.79 -1.00
CA GLU A 181 -10.26 3.79 0.04
C GLU A 181 -10.68 3.08 1.33
N LEU A 182 -10.13 3.54 2.46
CA LEU A 182 -10.42 3.02 3.79
C LEU A 182 -10.67 4.20 4.74
N PRO A 183 -11.90 4.37 5.26
CA PRO A 183 -12.16 5.44 6.20
C PRO A 183 -11.38 5.24 7.51
N ILE A 184 -10.76 6.31 8.02
CA ILE A 184 -10.08 6.37 9.32
C ILE A 184 -10.78 7.43 10.17
N GLY A 185 -11.53 6.94 11.15
CA GLY A 185 -12.37 7.77 12.00
C GLY A 185 -13.37 8.59 11.17
N GLN A 186 -13.60 9.81 11.63
CA GLN A 186 -14.63 10.69 11.06
C GLN A 186 -14.12 11.61 9.96
N LYS A 187 -12.81 11.89 9.93
CA LYS A 187 -12.22 13.01 9.19
C LYS A 187 -11.27 12.62 8.06
N ALA A 188 -10.82 11.37 8.02
CA ALA A 188 -9.78 10.95 7.09
C ALA A 188 -10.18 9.70 6.30
N ILE A 189 -9.61 9.56 5.11
CA ILE A 189 -9.67 8.38 4.26
C ILE A 189 -8.23 8.03 3.89
N MET A 190 -7.81 6.79 4.14
CA MET A 190 -6.57 6.26 3.58
C MET A 190 -6.86 5.71 2.19
N SER A 191 -6.06 6.11 1.20
CA SER A 191 -6.26 5.76 -0.21
C SER A 191 -4.93 5.42 -0.87
N GLY A 192 -4.99 4.63 -1.93
CA GLY A 192 -3.80 4.23 -2.67
C GLY A 192 -4.14 3.35 -3.86
N TYR A 193 -3.08 2.91 -4.54
CA TYR A 193 -3.13 2.02 -5.68
C TYR A 193 -2.23 0.83 -5.38
N MET A 194 -2.74 -0.38 -5.54
CA MET A 194 -1.93 -1.59 -5.51
C MET A 194 -1.44 -1.87 -6.94
N ASP A 195 -0.14 -1.73 -7.20
CA ASP A 195 0.42 -1.79 -8.57
C ASP A 195 0.02 -3.08 -9.30
N ARG A 196 0.26 -4.24 -8.67
CA ARG A 196 -0.07 -5.55 -9.23
C ARG A 196 -0.44 -6.54 -8.15
N VAL A 197 -1.55 -7.23 -8.36
CA VAL A 197 -1.99 -8.38 -7.56
C VAL A 197 -2.09 -9.59 -8.46
N ASP A 198 -1.49 -10.70 -8.06
CA ASP A 198 -1.62 -11.99 -8.74
C ASP A 198 -2.31 -13.02 -7.85
N GLU A 199 -2.93 -14.01 -8.50
CA GLU A 199 -3.40 -15.24 -7.87
C GLU A 199 -2.59 -16.40 -8.44
N LEU A 200 -1.87 -17.12 -7.58
CA LEU A 200 -1.02 -18.23 -7.98
C LEU A 200 -1.85 -19.51 -8.22
N PRO A 201 -1.31 -20.53 -8.92
CA PRO A 201 -2.05 -21.77 -9.20
C PRO A 201 -2.53 -22.56 -7.97
N ASP A 202 -1.91 -22.35 -6.81
CA ASP A 202 -2.31 -22.97 -5.54
C ASP A 202 -3.41 -22.17 -4.80
N GLY A 203 -3.86 -21.05 -5.37
CA GLY A 203 -4.89 -20.16 -4.82
C GLY A 203 -4.35 -19.07 -3.90
N SER A 204 -3.04 -19.00 -3.67
CA SER A 204 -2.43 -17.92 -2.88
C SER A 204 -2.44 -16.59 -3.63
N HIS A 205 -2.52 -15.48 -2.90
CA HIS A 205 -2.54 -14.13 -3.45
C HIS A 205 -1.25 -13.39 -3.12
N ILE A 206 -0.64 -12.77 -4.12
CA ILE A 206 0.57 -11.98 -3.93
C ILE A 206 0.38 -10.55 -4.41
N LEU A 207 1.00 -9.62 -3.69
CA LEU A 207 1.12 -8.23 -4.09
C LEU A 207 2.54 -7.97 -4.59
N ILE A 208 2.68 -7.23 -5.69
CA ILE A 208 3.98 -6.77 -6.20
C ILE A 208 3.89 -5.26 -6.38
N ASP A 209 4.78 -4.51 -5.73
CA ASP A 209 4.94 -3.06 -5.89
C ASP A 209 6.31 -2.76 -6.49
N TYR A 210 6.34 -1.96 -7.56
CA TYR A 210 7.53 -1.75 -8.38
C TYR A 210 8.35 -0.56 -7.88
N LYS A 211 9.61 -0.81 -7.53
CA LYS A 211 10.52 0.21 -7.01
C LYS A 211 11.62 0.55 -8.02
N THR A 212 11.86 1.84 -8.19
CA THR A 212 12.84 2.40 -9.14
C THR A 212 13.82 3.38 -8.49
N GLU A 213 13.76 3.48 -7.17
CA GLU A 213 14.62 4.31 -6.35
C GLU A 213 16.08 3.93 -6.56
N PRO A 214 16.99 4.91 -6.58
CA PRO A 214 18.41 4.66 -6.79
C PRO A 214 19.11 4.05 -5.57
N ARG A 215 18.40 3.89 -4.44
CA ARG A 215 18.91 3.33 -3.20
C ARG A 215 18.53 1.86 -3.12
N GLU A 216 19.51 1.01 -2.85
CA GLU A 216 19.22 -0.39 -2.55
C GLU A 216 18.55 -0.51 -1.17
N PRO A 217 17.43 -1.23 -1.06
CA PRO A 217 16.71 -1.45 0.19
C PRO A 217 17.38 -2.52 1.09
N THR A 218 17.09 -2.42 2.39
CA THR A 218 17.35 -3.48 3.37
C THR A 218 16.04 -4.19 3.75
N GLN A 219 16.12 -5.36 4.39
CA GLN A 219 14.92 -6.01 4.93
C GLN A 219 14.27 -5.17 6.04
N GLU A 220 15.08 -4.47 6.84
CA GLU A 220 14.58 -3.56 7.88
C GLU A 220 13.77 -2.38 7.31
N ASP A 221 14.13 -1.88 6.13
CA ASP A 221 13.34 -0.88 5.43
C ASP A 221 11.94 -1.41 5.10
N LEU A 222 11.83 -2.69 4.75
CA LEU A 222 10.58 -3.34 4.39
C LEU A 222 9.71 -3.65 5.61
N ASP A 223 10.31 -4.23 6.65
CA ASP A 223 9.59 -4.64 7.86
C ASP A 223 8.90 -3.45 8.56
N ASN A 224 9.41 -2.24 8.35
CA ASN A 224 8.87 -0.99 8.88
C ASN A 224 8.09 -0.17 7.85
N ASP A 225 7.89 -0.68 6.63
CA ASP A 225 7.22 0.06 5.57
C ASP A 225 5.69 0.10 5.79
N LEU A 226 5.17 1.31 5.98
CA LEU A 226 3.74 1.52 6.19
C LEU A 226 2.92 1.33 4.91
N GLN A 227 3.52 1.30 3.71
CA GLN A 227 2.83 1.07 2.45
C GLN A 227 2.34 -0.38 2.40
N PHE A 228 3.20 -1.36 2.68
CA PHE A 228 2.80 -2.77 2.80
C PHE A 228 1.79 -3.01 3.90
N THR A 229 2.00 -2.40 5.07
CA THR A 229 1.03 -2.46 6.17
C THR A 229 -0.35 -1.97 5.72
N THR A 230 -0.39 -0.88 4.93
CA THR A 230 -1.63 -0.34 4.37
C THR A 230 -2.27 -1.32 3.40
N TYR A 231 -1.50 -1.89 2.48
CA TYR A 231 -2.02 -2.80 1.46
C TYR A 231 -2.55 -4.10 2.08
N TYR A 232 -1.83 -4.66 3.05
CA TYR A 232 -2.27 -5.83 3.81
C TYR A 232 -3.57 -5.58 4.57
N TRP A 233 -3.70 -4.40 5.19
CA TRP A 233 -4.95 -3.99 5.86
C TRP A 233 -6.10 -3.79 4.86
N ALA A 234 -5.83 -3.23 3.68
CA ALA A 234 -6.83 -2.97 2.65
C ALA A 234 -7.38 -4.23 1.98
N ALA A 235 -6.54 -5.25 1.79
CA ALA A 235 -6.84 -6.44 1.00
C ALA A 235 -8.14 -7.16 1.42
N PRO A 236 -8.35 -7.58 2.69
CA PRO A 236 -9.57 -8.31 3.06
C PRO A 236 -10.84 -7.48 2.90
N ILE A 237 -10.74 -6.16 2.95
CA ILE A 237 -11.87 -5.25 2.85
C ILE A 237 -12.24 -4.98 1.39
N VAL A 238 -11.23 -4.74 0.53
CA VAL A 238 -11.44 -4.29 -0.85
C VAL A 238 -11.42 -5.44 -1.85
N LEU A 239 -10.72 -6.53 -1.54
CA LEU A 239 -10.51 -7.67 -2.43
C LEU A 239 -11.20 -8.96 -1.96
N ASN A 240 -11.71 -8.99 -0.71
CA ASN A 240 -12.29 -10.17 -0.06
C ASN A 240 -11.31 -11.35 0.13
N PHE A 241 -10.00 -11.07 0.16
CA PHE A 241 -8.94 -12.02 0.51
C PHE A 241 -7.75 -11.27 1.12
N THR A 242 -6.83 -12.00 1.76
CA THR A 242 -5.56 -11.47 2.27
C THR A 242 -4.41 -11.84 1.34
N PHE A 243 -3.30 -11.12 1.42
CA PHE A 243 -2.06 -11.53 0.72
C PHE A 243 -1.29 -12.55 1.54
N ASP A 244 -0.80 -13.59 0.88
CA ASP A 244 0.13 -14.57 1.44
C ASP A 244 1.56 -14.02 1.42
N HIS A 245 1.90 -13.27 0.37
CA HIS A 245 3.21 -12.63 0.20
C HIS A 245 3.07 -11.23 -0.40
N LEU A 246 3.92 -10.30 0.05
CA LEU A 246 4.03 -8.95 -0.51
C LEU A 246 5.46 -8.78 -1.00
N TYR A 247 5.64 -8.21 -2.19
CA TYR A 247 6.95 -8.09 -2.81
C TYR A 247 7.23 -6.68 -3.28
N PHE A 248 8.42 -6.18 -2.97
CA PHE A 248 8.96 -5.03 -3.66
C PHE A 248 9.96 -5.50 -4.73
N ASP A 249 9.65 -5.14 -5.97
CA ASP A 249 10.52 -5.40 -7.11
C ASP A 249 11.41 -4.18 -7.37
N TYR A 250 12.63 -4.23 -6.88
CA TYR A 250 13.64 -3.18 -7.07
C TYR A 250 14.36 -3.36 -8.40
N LEU A 251 13.78 -2.74 -9.44
CA LEU A 251 14.13 -2.97 -10.84
C LEU A 251 15.56 -2.57 -11.19
N ARG A 252 16.09 -1.52 -10.55
CA ARG A 252 17.49 -1.09 -10.74
C ARG A 252 18.50 -2.16 -10.33
N PHE A 253 18.18 -2.94 -9.31
CA PHE A 253 19.06 -3.95 -8.72
C PHE A 253 18.69 -5.37 -9.16
N GLY A 254 17.58 -5.52 -9.90
CA GLY A 254 17.03 -6.83 -10.24
C GLY A 254 16.70 -7.67 -9.01
N LYS A 255 16.37 -7.03 -7.89
CA LYS A 255 16.16 -7.65 -6.57
C LYS A 255 14.68 -7.65 -6.24
N ARG A 256 14.18 -8.79 -5.77
CA ARG A 256 12.85 -8.93 -5.17
C ARG A 256 13.06 -9.13 -3.68
N LEU A 257 12.37 -8.34 -2.88
CA LEU A 257 12.32 -8.50 -1.43
C LEU A 257 10.89 -8.80 -1.02
N GLU A 258 10.74 -9.63 0.00
CA GLU A 258 9.48 -10.06 0.59
C GLU A 258 9.30 -9.42 1.96
#